data_AF-A0A354G9P0-F1
#
_entry.id   AF-A0A354G9P0-F1
#
_cell.length_a   1.000
_cell.length_b   1.000
_cell.length_c   1.000
_cell.angle_alpha   90.00
_cell.angle_beta   90.00
_cell.angle_gamma   90.00
#
_symmetry.space_group_name_H-M   'P 1'
#
loop_
_entity.id
_entity.type
_entity.pdbx_description
1 polymer ?
#
loop_
_entity_poly.entity_id
_entity_poly.type
_entity_poly.pdbx_seq_one_letter_code
_entity_poly.pdbx_strand_id
1 'polypeptide(L)' 'MTNVEFKKAQNSPPATASLKVGAKVSAQWTNGSFYHGTIVKIKGSAYTIEWDDGSDPIDVTINQIRLK' A
#
# COMPACT_ATOMS: atom_id res chain seq x y z
N MET A 1 -18.19 30.60 -24.43
CA MET A 1 -18.39 29.26 -23.83
C MET A 1 -17.04 28.58 -23.75
N THR A 2 -16.43 28.52 -22.58
CA THR A 2 -15.35 27.55 -22.31
C THR A 2 -15.19 27.37 -20.80
N ASN A 3 -15.97 26.45 -20.24
CA ASN A 3 -15.58 25.74 -19.03
C ASN A 3 -14.66 24.60 -19.48
N VAL A 4 -13.52 24.39 -18.80
CA VAL A 4 -13.27 23.08 -18.19
C VAL A 4 -12.24 23.16 -17.07
N GLU A 5 -12.63 22.52 -15.97
CA GLU A 5 -12.06 22.44 -14.64
C GLU A 5 -10.63 21.87 -14.60
N PHE A 6 -9.83 22.35 -13.65
CA PHE A 6 -8.62 21.68 -13.18
C PHE A 6 -8.99 20.35 -12.51
N LYS A 7 -9.20 19.29 -13.30
CA LYS A 7 -9.36 17.93 -12.76
C LYS A 7 -7.99 17.35 -12.44
N LYS A 8 -7.70 17.36 -11.14
CA LYS A 8 -6.81 16.44 -10.42
C LYS A 8 -6.53 15.19 -11.25
N ALA A 9 -5.30 15.01 -11.71
CA ALA A 9 -4.87 13.80 -12.40
C ALA A 9 -4.87 12.61 -11.42
N GLN A 10 -6.05 12.03 -11.21
CA GLN A 10 -6.28 10.75 -10.55
C GLN A 10 -7.11 9.87 -11.50
N ASN A 11 -6.62 9.68 -12.72
CA ASN A 11 -7.22 8.79 -13.70
C ASN A 11 -6.32 7.58 -13.91
N SER A 12 -6.45 6.58 -13.04
CA SER A 12 -6.39 5.12 -13.28
C SER A 12 -6.41 4.41 -11.92
N PRO A 13 -7.18 3.35 -11.69
CA PRO A 13 -7.00 2.52 -10.50
C PRO A 13 -5.85 1.53 -10.73
N PRO A 14 -4.74 1.59 -9.97
CA PRO A 14 -3.93 0.41 -9.73
C PRO A 14 -4.18 -0.08 -8.30
N ALA A 15 -5.43 -0.02 -7.81
CA ALA A 15 -5.74 -0.28 -6.40
C ALA A 15 -5.45 -1.73 -5.96
N THR A 16 -5.43 -2.69 -6.90
CA THR A 16 -5.17 -4.11 -6.61
C THR A 16 -4.01 -4.70 -7.41
N ALA A 17 -3.73 -4.17 -8.61
CA ALA A 17 -2.63 -4.67 -9.45
C ALA A 17 -1.24 -4.33 -8.89
N SER A 18 -1.13 -3.30 -8.04
CA SER A 18 0.13 -2.90 -7.41
C SER A 18 0.43 -3.64 -6.11
N LEU A 19 -0.51 -4.39 -5.55
CA LEU A 19 -0.33 -5.16 -4.32
C LEU A 19 0.09 -6.58 -4.64
N LYS A 20 1.35 -6.73 -5.00
CA LYS A 20 2.00 -7.99 -5.32
C LYS A 20 3.24 -8.17 -4.46
N VAL A 21 3.73 -9.41 -4.34
CA VAL A 21 5.03 -9.68 -3.74
C VAL A 21 6.12 -8.86 -4.45
N GLY A 22 6.99 -8.22 -3.68
CA GLY A 22 8.01 -7.27 -4.14
C GLY A 22 7.54 -5.81 -4.24
N ALA A 23 6.24 -5.52 -4.06
CA ALA A 23 5.75 -4.15 -4.11
C ALA A 23 6.12 -3.37 -2.84
N LYS A 24 6.63 -2.14 -3.03
CA LYS A 24 6.85 -1.18 -1.95
C LYS A 24 5.54 -0.50 -1.56
N VAL A 25 5.26 -0.48 -0.27
CA VAL A 25 4.02 0.07 0.30
C VAL A 25 4.30 0.80 1.60
N SER A 26 3.34 1.64 2.03
CA SER A 26 3.28 2.12 3.40
C SER A 26 2.23 1.32 4.16
N ALA A 27 2.63 0.55 5.16
CA ALA A 27 1.73 -0.31 5.93
C ALA A 27 1.62 0.16 7.39
N GLN A 28 0.45 -0.04 7.99
CA GLN A 28 0.17 0.35 9.37
C GLN A 28 0.78 -0.66 10.36
N TRP A 29 1.58 -0.17 11.29
CA TRP A 29 2.11 -0.96 12.41
C TRP A 29 1.13 -0.99 13.59
N THR A 30 1.44 -1.78 14.62
CA THR A 30 0.60 -1.97 15.81
C THR A 30 0.34 -0.68 16.60
N ASN A 31 1.20 0.33 16.46
CA ASN A 31 1.04 1.65 17.08
C ASN A 31 0.12 2.60 16.28
N GLY A 32 -0.45 2.13 15.17
CA GLY A 32 -1.33 2.91 14.30
C GLY A 32 -0.62 3.82 13.30
N SER A 33 0.71 3.90 13.33
CA SER A 33 1.52 4.67 12.38
C SER A 33 1.86 3.86 11.14
N PHE A 34 2.10 4.54 10.01
CA PHE A 34 2.44 3.91 8.75
C PHE A 34 3.96 3.96 8.51
N TYR A 35 4.54 2.81 8.17
CA TYR A 35 5.96 2.67 7.88
C TYR A 35 6.16 2.08 6.50
N HIS A 36 7.34 2.31 5.92
CA HIS A 36 7.68 1.76 4.61
C HIS A 36 8.08 0.29 4.74
N GLY A 37 7.58 -0.51 3.82
CA GLY A 37 7.96 -1.90 3.71
C GLY A 37 7.66 -2.48 2.33
N THR A 38 7.95 -3.76 2.21
CA THR A 38 7.79 -4.53 0.98
C THR A 38 6.85 -5.69 1.24
N ILE A 39 5.88 -5.91 0.37
CA ILE A 39 5.05 -7.12 0.45
C ILE A 39 5.95 -8.31 0.10
N VAL A 40 6.17 -9.22 1.04
CA VAL A 40 6.98 -10.44 0.81
C VAL A 40 6.12 -11.69 0.64
N LYS A 41 4.87 -11.64 1.09
CA LYS A 41 3.93 -12.77 0.97
C LYS A 41 2.48 -12.29 0.96
N ILE A 42 1.62 -13.02 0.26
CA ILE A 42 0.17 -12.77 0.19
C ILE A 42 -0.55 -14.07 0.54
N LYS A 43 -1.47 -14.01 1.50
CA LYS A 43 -2.28 -15.14 2.00
C LYS A 43 -3.75 -14.73 1.99
N GLY A 44 -4.44 -14.91 0.85
CA GLY A 44 -5.84 -14.47 0.71
C GLY A 44 -5.97 -12.96 0.89
N SER A 45 -6.52 -12.52 2.03
CA SER A 45 -6.70 -11.10 2.38
C SER A 45 -5.58 -10.49 3.24
N ALA A 46 -4.59 -11.30 3.63
CA ALA A 46 -3.45 -10.87 4.44
C ALA A 46 -2.18 -10.69 3.58
N TYR A 47 -1.41 -9.66 3.88
CA TYR A 47 -0.17 -9.29 3.21
C TYR A 47 0.95 -9.21 4.25
N THR A 48 1.97 -10.05 4.13
CA THR A 48 3.15 -9.99 5.00
C THR A 48 4.06 -8.88 4.52
N ILE A 49 4.39 -7.94 5.40
CA ILE A 49 5.25 -6.79 5.10
C ILE A 49 6.60 -7.00 5.76
N GLU A 50 7.67 -6.99 4.96
CA GLU A 50 9.04 -6.84 5.45
C GLU A 50 9.38 -5.36 5.51
N TRP A 51 9.76 -4.88 6.69
CA TRP A 51 9.96 -3.45 6.94
C TRP A 51 11.35 -3.01 6.56
N ASP A 52 11.46 -1.78 6.05
CA ASP A 52 12.76 -1.24 5.62
C ASP A 52 13.72 -1.00 6.81
N ASP A 53 13.22 -0.99 8.05
CA ASP A 53 14.01 -0.84 9.29
C ASP A 53 14.54 -2.18 9.84
N GLY A 54 14.20 -3.31 9.20
CA GLY A 54 14.59 -4.65 9.65
C GLY A 54 13.75 -5.20 10.80
N SER A 55 12.65 -4.54 11.18
CA SER A 55 11.68 -5.05 12.16
C SER A 55 11.01 -6.34 11.68
N ASP A 56 10.50 -7.12 12.64
CA ASP A 56 9.83 -8.39 12.34
C ASP A 56 8.67 -8.20 11.34
N PRO A 57 8.58 -9.04 10.29
CA PRO A 57 7.48 -8.97 9.35
C PRO A 57 6.14 -9.26 10.02
N ILE A 58 5.11 -8.47 9.68
CA ILE A 58 3.75 -8.70 10.17
C ILE A 58 2.77 -8.85 9.02
N ASP A 59 1.71 -9.61 9.28
CA ASP A 59 0.57 -9.74 8.38
C ASP A 59 -0.39 -8.56 8.60
N VAL A 60 -0.63 -7.78 7.54
CA VAL A 60 -1.61 -6.68 7.53
C VAL A 60 -2.72 -6.93 6.52
N THR A 61 -3.85 -6.25 6.68
CA THR A 61 -4.96 -6.28 5.73
C THR A 61 -4.84 -5.16 4.69
N ILE A 62 -5.61 -5.27 3.61
CA ILE A 62 -5.70 -4.23 2.57
C ILE A 62 -5.97 -2.82 3.12
N ASN A 63 -6.78 -2.70 4.17
CA ASN A 63 -7.15 -1.42 4.78
C ASN A 63 -5.98 -0.75 5.54
N GLN A 64 -4.96 -1.53 5.86
CA GLN A 64 -3.76 -1.08 6.55
C GLN A 64 -2.62 -0.78 5.58
N ILE A 65 -2.85 -0.87 4.27
CA ILE A 65 -1.86 -0.60 3.23
C ILE A 65 -2.22 0.64 2.45
N ARG A 66 -1.24 1.50 2.22
CA ARG A 66 -1.31 2.64 1.32
C ARG A 66 -0.29 2.46 0.20
N LEU A 67 -0.78 2.51 -1.03
CA LEU A 67 0.07 2.54 -2.22
C LEU A 67 0.71 3.92 -2.33
N LYS A 68 1.96 3.95 -2.80
CA LYS A 68 2.73 5.16 -3.04
C LYS A 68 2.43 5.74 -4.42
#